data_AF-A0A2V7JAN8-F1
#
_entry.id   AF-A0A2V7JAN8-F1
#
_cell.length_a   1.000
_cell.length_b   1.000
_cell.length_c   1.000
_cell.angle_alpha   90.00
_cell.angle_beta   90.00
_cell.angle_gamma   90.00
#
_symmetry.space_group_name_H-M   'P 1'
#
loop_
_entity.id
_entity.type
_entity.pdbx_description
1 polymer ?
#
loop_
_entity_poly.entity_id
_entity_poly.type
_entity_poly.pdbx_seq_one_letter_code
_entity_poly.pdbx_strand_id
1 'polypeptide(L)'
;MTETGRRLRRLGAPHARARALAVALGGLGAALAAAALGLALAPAVSGVTLAWALVVASAAGAIWALRWTRRAAAAPVLARLIERGGRGGSIVGVVSPTAAKGAGSSPALLLAADTRAAAAVSLAAPSVSGVLRRATYRHVAAGAGVALMGGLLFFAGSPASGRAAAFWHPLRTWRDARAPVRLVVDRRTVRRGGSVTATITVPGATRVTLWTRGPGEAWRARLLSLDADGHVVHHVGPIESDLYLKAASGGRSSGEIKVDVALPAFLADLGLTARFPSYLGRSDEPLLVGGDVIPLPAGTTVLTSGTASVPLAGAAWTLAARVEPLRVTGTRIEGRFIPTVSGTWRLEARSSDGSPFEGATPELQVLIVPDSAPVVTVPVPGRDTTLPISLHQQLVADVRDDHGISRLSVVSWRVSRTGRIGEAVRESLDVTGVGDRAIVQGRLDAEHRGLLPGDTLRLYVEALDNAPTPHVGRSSVHRRGPPHRQ
;
A
#
# COMPACT_ATOMS: atom_id res chain seq x y z
N MET A 1 59.89 10.28 64.00
CA MET A 1 60.31 9.33 62.92
C MET A 1 61.79 9.09 63.06
N THR A 2 62.22 7.84 63.16
CA THR A 2 63.62 7.43 63.28
C THR A 2 64.41 7.69 61.99
N GLU A 3 65.73 7.87 62.11
CA GLU A 3 66.64 8.07 60.99
C GLU A 3 66.69 6.81 60.10
N THR A 4 66.71 5.63 60.70
CA THR A 4 66.58 4.34 60.00
C THR A 4 65.31 4.28 59.16
N GLY A 5 64.18 4.72 59.72
CA GLY A 5 62.89 4.78 59.02
C GLY A 5 62.90 5.74 57.82
N ARG A 6 63.59 6.89 57.92
CA ARG A 6 63.76 7.84 56.80
C ARG A 6 64.63 7.24 55.69
N ARG A 7 65.75 6.58 56.03
CA ARG A 7 66.65 5.94 55.05
C ARG A 7 65.98 4.76 54.33
N LEU A 8 65.24 3.91 55.05
CA LEU A 8 64.44 2.83 54.45
C LEU A 8 63.35 3.35 53.51
N ARG A 9 62.67 4.44 53.88
CA ARG A 9 61.69 5.08 52.99
C ARG A 9 62.34 5.66 51.73
N ARG A 10 63.50 6.31 51.84
CA ARG A 10 64.24 6.82 50.66
C ARG A 10 64.67 5.69 49.72
N LEU A 11 65.09 4.54 50.27
CA LEU A 11 65.47 3.36 49.49
C LEU A 11 64.28 2.69 48.80
N GLY A 12 63.13 2.57 49.48
CA GLY A 12 61.96 1.83 48.99
C GLY A 12 60.95 2.66 48.19
N ALA A 13 60.82 3.96 48.44
CA ALA A 13 59.81 4.83 47.82
C ALA A 13 59.81 4.86 46.28
N PRO A 14 60.96 4.98 45.58
CA PRO A 14 60.95 5.00 44.11
C PRO A 14 60.47 3.66 43.53
N HIS A 15 60.89 2.54 44.13
CA HIS A 15 60.45 1.20 43.72
C HIS A 15 58.97 0.94 44.03
N ALA A 16 58.48 1.44 45.16
CA ALA A 16 57.06 1.35 45.52
C ALA A 16 56.17 2.16 44.55
N ARG A 17 56.59 3.37 44.19
CA ARG A 17 55.91 4.21 43.19
C ARG A 17 55.93 3.56 41.80
N ALA A 18 57.08 3.01 41.38
CA ALA A 18 57.19 2.32 40.10
C ALA A 18 56.31 1.05 40.03
N ARG A 19 56.24 0.25 41.11
CA ARG A 19 55.34 -0.91 41.17
C ARG A 19 53.88 -0.51 41.24
N ALA A 20 53.55 0.57 41.96
CA ALA A 20 52.21 1.15 41.99
C ALA A 20 51.78 1.60 40.59
N LEU A 21 52.66 2.28 39.85
CA LEU A 21 52.43 2.67 38.47
C LEU A 21 52.24 1.44 37.57
N ALA A 22 53.08 0.41 37.73
CA ALA A 22 52.94 -0.84 36.98
C ALA A 22 51.60 -1.55 37.22
N VAL A 23 51.12 -1.57 38.47
CA VAL A 23 49.81 -2.10 38.82
C VAL A 23 48.68 -1.26 38.21
N ALA A 24 48.81 0.07 38.21
CA ALA A 24 47.83 0.95 37.57
C ALA A 24 47.78 0.74 36.05
N LEU A 25 48.94 0.64 35.40
CA LEU A 25 49.05 0.37 33.96
C LEU A 25 48.51 -1.02 33.60
N GLY A 26 48.85 -2.05 34.37
CA GLY A 26 48.32 -3.40 34.17
C GLY A 26 46.80 -3.47 34.38
N GLY A 27 46.27 -2.77 35.39
CA GLY A 27 44.83 -2.65 35.62
C GLY A 27 44.11 -1.94 34.49
N LEU A 28 44.69 -0.86 33.95
CA LEU A 28 44.17 -0.16 32.77
C LEU A 28 44.19 -1.07 31.53
N GLY A 29 45.29 -1.79 31.30
CA GLY A 29 45.40 -2.76 30.19
C GLY A 29 44.35 -3.86 30.26
N ALA A 30 44.14 -4.44 31.46
CA ALA A 30 43.09 -5.44 31.67
C ALA A 30 41.69 -4.87 31.43
N ALA A 31 41.41 -3.64 31.87
CA ALA A 31 40.16 -2.96 31.59
C ALA A 31 39.95 -2.70 30.08
N LEU A 32 41.00 -2.30 29.36
CA LEU A 32 40.94 -2.11 27.91
C LEU A 32 40.72 -3.43 27.16
N ALA A 33 41.35 -4.53 27.58
CA ALA A 33 41.10 -5.85 27.02
C ALA A 33 39.65 -6.33 27.28
N ALA A 34 39.12 -6.08 28.47
CA ALA A 34 37.72 -6.36 28.79
C ALA A 34 36.75 -5.52 27.95
N ALA A 35 37.07 -4.24 27.72
CA ALA A 35 36.31 -3.37 26.82
C ALA A 35 36.38 -3.86 25.37
N ALA A 36 37.54 -4.33 24.89
CA ALA A 36 37.71 -4.93 23.56
C ALA A 36 36.79 -6.15 23.37
N LEU A 37 36.71 -7.02 24.37
CA LEU A 37 35.79 -8.16 24.38
C LEU A 37 34.32 -7.70 24.33
N GLY A 38 33.98 -6.65 25.09
CA GLY A 38 32.64 -6.04 25.06
C GLY A 38 32.27 -5.46 23.69
N LEU A 39 33.22 -4.80 23.03
CA LEU A 39 33.06 -4.26 21.67
C LEU A 39 32.85 -5.38 20.64
N ALA A 40 33.61 -6.46 20.74
CA ALA A 40 33.50 -7.60 19.83
C ALA A 40 32.15 -8.35 19.99
N LEU A 41 31.62 -8.42 21.21
CA LEU A 41 30.37 -9.11 21.50
C LEU A 41 29.12 -8.21 21.35
N ALA A 42 29.29 -6.90 21.15
CA ALA A 42 28.18 -5.98 20.95
C ALA A 42 27.38 -6.33 19.66
N PRO A 43 26.02 -6.27 19.70
CA PRO A 43 25.16 -5.72 20.76
C PRO A 43 24.65 -6.75 21.80
N ALA A 44 25.24 -7.95 21.90
CA ALA A 44 24.73 -8.97 22.82
C ALA A 44 24.80 -8.48 24.28
N VAL A 45 23.65 -8.46 24.97
CA VAL A 45 23.53 -7.96 26.35
C VAL A 45 24.49 -8.69 27.29
N SER A 46 24.59 -10.01 27.17
CA SER A 46 25.50 -10.82 27.99
C SER A 46 26.97 -10.45 27.78
N GLY A 47 27.36 -10.08 26.55
CA GLY A 47 28.71 -9.61 26.25
C GLY A 47 29.01 -8.26 26.88
N VAL A 48 28.07 -7.30 26.76
CA VAL A 48 28.20 -5.97 27.34
C VAL A 48 28.22 -6.02 28.87
N THR A 49 27.34 -6.80 29.51
CA THR A 49 27.30 -6.95 30.97
C THR A 49 28.58 -7.58 31.51
N LEU A 50 29.06 -8.65 30.87
CA LEU A 50 30.31 -9.31 31.25
C LEU A 50 31.50 -8.37 31.13
N ALA A 51 31.60 -7.62 30.02
CA ALA A 51 32.68 -6.67 29.80
C ALA A 51 32.71 -5.57 30.88
N TRP A 52 31.57 -4.96 31.21
CA TRP A 52 31.50 -3.96 32.28
C TRP A 52 31.82 -4.55 33.66
N ALA A 53 31.37 -5.78 33.95
CA ALA A 53 31.74 -6.48 35.19
C ALA A 53 33.26 -6.73 35.28
N LEU A 54 33.90 -7.13 34.18
CA LEU A 54 35.35 -7.33 34.11
C LEU A 54 36.13 -6.01 34.23
N VAL A 55 35.64 -4.90 33.66
CA VAL A 55 36.22 -3.57 33.83
C VAL A 55 36.19 -3.14 35.30
N VAL A 56 35.05 -3.30 35.97
CA VAL A 56 34.90 -2.99 37.41
C VAL A 56 35.78 -3.90 38.26
N ALA A 57 35.83 -5.20 37.96
CA ALA A 57 36.69 -6.17 38.66
C ALA A 57 38.18 -5.83 38.49
N SER A 58 38.60 -5.41 37.28
CA SER A 58 39.98 -4.98 37.01
C SER A 58 40.35 -3.73 37.80
N ALA A 59 39.43 -2.74 37.87
CA ALA A 59 39.63 -1.54 38.69
C ALA A 59 39.71 -1.88 40.19
N ALA A 60 38.81 -2.72 40.70
CA ALA A 60 38.82 -3.16 42.10
C ALA A 60 40.10 -3.95 42.43
N GLY A 61 40.52 -4.87 41.55
CA GLY A 61 41.75 -5.64 41.66
C GLY A 61 42.99 -4.74 41.66
N ALA A 62 43.04 -3.74 40.79
CA ALA A 62 44.12 -2.75 40.75
C ALA A 62 44.18 -1.91 42.03
N ILE A 63 43.04 -1.45 42.55
CA ILE A 63 42.96 -0.71 43.84
C ILE A 63 43.43 -1.60 45.00
N TRP A 64 43.02 -2.85 45.04
CA TRP A 64 43.43 -3.82 46.06
C TRP A 64 44.94 -4.11 45.98
N ALA A 65 45.46 -4.37 44.79
CA ALA A 65 46.89 -4.56 44.55
C ALA A 65 47.70 -3.29 44.86
N LEU A 66 47.18 -2.10 44.60
CA LEU A 66 47.80 -0.83 44.97
C LEU A 66 47.87 -0.67 46.50
N ARG A 67 46.81 -1.04 47.22
CA ARG A 67 46.81 -1.07 48.69
C ARG A 67 47.83 -2.09 49.22
N TRP A 68 47.95 -3.25 48.56
CA TRP A 68 48.89 -4.29 48.95
C TRP A 68 50.36 -3.92 48.68
N THR A 69 50.66 -3.34 47.52
CA THR A 69 52.01 -2.85 47.18
C THR A 69 52.46 -1.73 48.13
N ARG A 70 51.56 -0.85 48.56
CA ARG A 70 51.84 0.15 49.61
C ARG A 70 52.17 -0.50 50.95
N ARG A 71 51.48 -1.59 51.33
CA ARG A 71 51.79 -2.37 52.55
C ARG A 71 53.13 -3.11 52.43
N ALA A 72 53.43 -3.70 51.28
CA ALA A 72 54.68 -4.41 51.03
C ALA A 72 55.91 -3.49 51.01
N ALA A 73 55.74 -2.21 50.70
CA ALA A 73 56.77 -1.18 50.77
C ALA A 73 56.93 -0.55 52.17
N ALA A 74 56.22 -1.04 53.19
CA ALA A 74 56.35 -0.52 54.54
C ALA A 74 57.75 -0.77 55.11
N ALA A 75 58.25 0.19 55.90
CA ALA A 75 59.59 0.16 56.48
C ALA A 75 59.93 -1.14 57.25
N PRO A 76 59.00 -1.80 57.99
CA PRO A 76 59.28 -3.08 58.65
C PRO A 76 59.52 -4.25 57.69
N VAL A 77 58.93 -4.24 56.49
CA VAL A 77 59.12 -5.30 55.49
C VAL A 77 60.50 -5.16 54.83
N LEU A 78 60.91 -3.93 54.53
CA LEU A 78 62.26 -3.62 54.02
C LEU A 78 63.35 -3.90 55.08
N ALA A 79 63.07 -3.62 56.35
CA ALA A 79 63.96 -3.97 57.46
C ALA A 79 64.18 -5.49 57.57
N ARG A 80 63.12 -6.31 57.47
CA ARG A 80 63.25 -7.79 57.45
C ARG A 80 64.05 -8.31 56.26
N LEU A 81 63.97 -7.64 55.11
CA LEU A 81 64.73 -8.03 53.92
C LEU A 81 66.24 -7.80 54.13
N ILE A 82 66.61 -6.70 54.78
CA ILE A 82 68.01 -6.39 55.12
C ILE A 82 68.52 -7.33 56.23
N GLU A 83 67.68 -7.63 57.23
CA GLU A 83 68.03 -8.55 58.32
C GLU A 83 68.27 -10.00 57.88
N ARG A 84 67.82 -10.43 56.70
CA ARG A 84 68.16 -11.77 56.16
C ARG A 84 69.67 -11.97 55.92
N GLY A 85 70.43 -10.88 55.82
CA GLY A 85 71.90 -10.89 55.73
C GLY A 85 72.62 -10.57 57.04
N GLY A 86 71.91 -10.46 58.17
CA GLY A 86 72.47 -10.04 59.45
C GLY A 86 71.74 -10.60 60.67
N ARG A 87 71.92 -9.99 61.85
CA ARG A 87 71.26 -10.43 63.09
C ARG A 87 69.79 -9.98 63.10
N GLY A 88 68.88 -10.96 63.13
CA GLY A 88 67.44 -10.71 63.18
C GLY A 88 67.02 -9.85 64.38
N GLY A 89 66.11 -8.90 64.16
CA GLY A 89 65.55 -8.01 65.17
C GLY A 89 66.27 -6.68 65.39
N SER A 90 67.46 -6.48 64.83
CA SER A 90 68.30 -5.28 65.05
C SER A 90 67.79 -4.00 64.37
N ILE A 91 67.03 -4.13 63.27
CA ILE A 91 66.49 -3.02 62.46
C ILE A 91 64.97 -2.96 62.59
N VAL A 92 64.30 -4.13 62.61
CA VAL A 92 62.84 -4.24 62.80
C VAL A 92 62.42 -3.75 64.18
N GLY A 93 63.23 -4.01 65.21
CA GLY A 93 62.97 -3.55 66.57
C GLY A 93 62.91 -2.02 66.71
N VAL A 94 63.74 -1.28 65.96
CA VAL A 94 63.83 0.19 66.02
C VAL A 94 62.77 0.89 65.14
N VAL A 95 62.31 0.22 64.08
CA VAL A 95 61.35 0.75 63.11
C VAL A 95 59.90 0.40 63.46
N SER A 96 59.69 -0.54 64.39
CA SER A 96 58.35 -0.98 64.80
C SER A 96 57.60 0.10 65.61
N PRO A 97 56.27 0.24 65.45
CA PRO A 97 55.47 1.26 66.15
C PRO A 97 55.49 1.16 67.69
N THR A 98 55.96 0.04 68.22
CA THR A 98 56.05 -0.29 69.65
C THR A 98 57.42 0.03 70.26
N ALA A 99 58.42 0.42 69.45
CA ALA A 99 59.83 0.58 69.88
C ALA A 99 60.04 1.62 71.00
N ALA A 100 59.16 2.60 71.12
CA ALA A 100 59.25 3.69 72.09
C ALA A 100 58.15 3.66 73.18
N LYS A 101 57.37 2.57 73.27
CA LYS A 101 56.19 2.47 74.16
C LYS A 101 56.37 1.55 75.36
N GLY A 102 57.55 0.95 75.54
CA GLY A 102 57.85 0.10 76.70
C GLY A 102 58.26 0.93 77.92
N ALA A 103 57.73 0.58 79.10
CA ALA A 103 57.92 1.28 80.38
C ALA A 103 59.36 1.28 80.96
N GLY A 104 60.36 0.83 80.18
CA GLY A 104 61.78 0.76 80.58
C GLY A 104 62.76 1.13 79.47
N SER A 105 62.34 1.90 78.46
CA SER A 105 63.21 2.28 77.34
C SER A 105 63.94 3.62 77.59
N SER A 106 65.28 3.60 77.59
CA SER A 106 66.10 4.81 77.65
C SER A 106 66.14 5.51 76.28
N PRO A 107 65.81 6.81 76.19
CA PRO A 107 65.86 7.57 74.94
C PRO A 107 67.25 7.57 74.29
N ALA A 108 68.32 7.60 75.09
CA ALA A 108 69.70 7.60 74.59
C ALA A 108 70.08 6.25 73.95
N LEU A 109 69.64 5.13 74.52
CA LEU A 109 69.86 3.79 73.95
C LEU A 109 69.05 3.58 72.67
N LEU A 110 67.84 4.12 72.59
CA LEU A 110 67.04 4.09 71.36
C LEU A 110 67.69 4.91 70.23
N LEU A 111 68.27 6.07 70.54
CA LEU A 111 69.02 6.87 69.57
C LEU A 111 70.30 6.15 69.11
N ALA A 112 71.06 5.54 70.03
CA ALA A 112 72.23 4.75 69.68
C ALA A 112 71.89 3.50 68.84
N ALA A 113 70.74 2.86 69.13
CA ALA A 113 70.22 1.76 68.32
C ALA A 113 69.78 2.22 66.92
N ASP A 114 69.16 3.40 66.82
CA ASP A 114 68.75 4.00 65.53
C ASP A 114 69.95 4.41 64.67
N THR A 115 70.99 5.01 65.24
CA THR A 115 72.20 5.36 64.48
C THR A 115 72.95 4.10 64.00
N ARG A 116 73.04 3.06 64.83
CA ARG A 116 73.65 1.78 64.45
C ARG A 116 72.84 1.05 63.37
N ALA A 117 71.52 1.03 63.49
CA ALA A 117 70.63 0.45 62.48
C ALA A 117 70.68 1.25 61.16
N ALA A 118 70.77 2.59 61.22
CA ALA A 118 70.90 3.45 60.05
C ALA A 118 72.22 3.21 59.29
N ALA A 119 73.33 2.96 59.99
CA ALA A 119 74.61 2.60 59.38
C ALA A 119 74.54 1.22 58.69
N ALA A 120 73.92 0.23 59.33
CA ALA A 120 73.70 -1.09 58.74
C ALA A 120 72.86 -1.03 57.45
N VAL A 121 71.80 -0.22 57.44
CA VAL A 121 70.97 0.01 56.24
C VAL A 121 71.78 0.66 55.11
N SER A 122 72.69 1.59 55.42
CA SER A 122 73.54 2.25 54.42
C SER A 122 74.56 1.29 53.79
N LEU A 123 75.16 0.39 54.57
CA LEU A 123 76.10 -0.62 54.07
C LEU A 123 75.38 -1.67 53.19
N ALA A 124 74.16 -2.08 53.57
CA ALA A 124 73.38 -3.05 52.83
C ALA A 124 72.60 -2.45 51.63
N ALA A 125 72.56 -1.12 51.49
CA ALA A 125 71.77 -0.44 50.46
C ALA A 125 72.12 -0.86 49.01
N PRO A 126 73.40 -0.99 48.61
CA PRO A 126 73.75 -1.35 47.23
C PRO A 126 73.27 -2.75 46.82
N SER A 127 73.47 -3.77 47.68
CA SER A 127 73.07 -5.15 47.38
C SER A 127 71.55 -5.31 47.33
N VAL A 128 70.85 -4.65 48.26
CA VAL A 128 69.38 -4.65 48.33
C VAL A 128 68.76 -3.86 47.19
N SER A 129 69.38 -2.74 46.78
CA SER A 129 68.92 -1.96 45.62
C SER A 129 68.93 -2.78 44.32
N GLY A 130 69.92 -3.66 44.11
CA GLY A 130 70.00 -4.52 42.93
C GLY A 130 68.89 -5.58 42.87
N VAL A 131 68.50 -6.13 44.02
CA VAL A 131 67.36 -7.07 44.14
C VAL A 131 66.04 -6.34 43.96
N LEU A 132 65.87 -5.17 44.59
CA LEU A 132 64.68 -4.33 44.44
C LEU A 132 64.49 -3.83 43.00
N ARG A 133 65.59 -3.47 42.31
CA ARG A 133 65.58 -3.04 40.89
C ARG A 133 65.13 -4.16 39.96
N ARG A 134 65.69 -5.37 40.07
CA ARG A 134 65.28 -6.53 39.25
C ARG A 134 63.81 -6.89 39.46
N ALA A 135 63.37 -6.93 40.72
CA ALA A 135 61.96 -7.16 41.02
C ALA A 135 61.06 -6.05 40.47
N THR A 136 61.46 -4.78 40.59
CA THR A 136 60.69 -3.65 40.06
C THR A 136 60.62 -3.67 38.53
N TYR A 137 61.73 -3.95 37.84
CA TYR A 137 61.76 -4.06 36.38
C TYR A 137 60.81 -5.14 35.88
N ARG A 138 60.77 -6.32 36.50
CA ARG A 138 59.82 -7.39 36.13
C ARG A 138 58.37 -6.94 36.28
N HIS A 139 58.01 -6.25 37.36
CA HIS A 139 56.65 -5.75 37.56
C HIS A 139 56.30 -4.65 36.55
N VAL A 140 57.22 -3.72 36.28
CA VAL A 140 57.04 -2.64 35.30
C VAL A 140 56.91 -3.21 33.88
N ALA A 141 57.77 -4.16 33.49
CA ALA A 141 57.71 -4.82 32.20
C ALA A 141 56.40 -5.61 32.02
N ALA A 142 55.98 -6.35 33.05
CA ALA A 142 54.69 -7.05 33.03
C ALA A 142 53.51 -6.08 32.91
N GLY A 143 53.49 -5.01 33.72
CA GLY A 143 52.43 -3.99 33.67
C GLY A 143 52.37 -3.25 32.33
N ALA A 144 53.52 -2.89 31.77
CA ALA A 144 53.63 -2.26 30.45
C ALA A 144 53.20 -3.21 29.33
N GLY A 145 53.60 -4.49 29.39
CA GLY A 145 53.18 -5.50 28.42
C GLY A 145 51.66 -5.71 28.41
N VAL A 146 51.04 -5.81 29.59
CA VAL A 146 49.56 -5.91 29.71
C VAL A 146 48.87 -4.64 29.19
N ALA A 147 49.41 -3.46 29.49
CA ALA A 147 48.88 -2.19 28.99
C ALA A 147 48.92 -2.10 27.45
N LEU A 148 50.06 -2.46 26.84
CA LEU A 148 50.23 -2.47 25.39
C LEU A 148 49.29 -3.48 24.73
N MET A 149 49.22 -4.71 25.24
CA MET A 149 48.32 -5.74 24.71
C MET A 149 46.85 -5.31 24.82
N GLY A 150 46.44 -4.79 25.98
CA GLY A 150 45.09 -4.29 26.20
C GLY A 150 44.73 -3.12 25.26
N GLY A 151 45.67 -2.20 25.04
CA GLY A 151 45.51 -1.11 24.07
C GLY A 151 45.35 -1.61 22.64
N LEU A 152 46.20 -2.55 22.20
CA LEU A 152 46.12 -3.15 20.85
C LEU A 152 44.78 -3.86 20.63
N LEU A 153 44.33 -4.66 21.61
CA LEU A 153 43.03 -5.33 21.54
C LEU A 153 41.88 -4.33 21.48
N PHE A 154 41.94 -3.25 22.27
CA PHE A 154 40.91 -2.21 22.26
C PHE A 154 40.80 -1.51 20.91
N PHE A 155 41.93 -1.13 20.29
CA PHE A 155 41.93 -0.55 18.95
C PHE A 155 41.48 -1.54 17.87
N ALA A 156 41.88 -2.81 17.96
CA ALA A 156 41.41 -3.86 17.07
C ALA A 156 39.88 -4.07 17.18
N GLY A 157 39.32 -3.88 18.37
CA GLY A 157 37.88 -3.90 18.64
C GLY A 157 37.08 -2.75 18.00
N SER A 158 37.72 -1.80 17.30
CA SER A 158 37.08 -0.71 16.56
C SER A 158 36.06 0.08 17.42
N PRO A 159 36.52 0.80 18.46
CA PRO A 159 35.68 1.45 19.46
C PRO A 159 34.81 2.60 18.91
N ALA A 160 35.10 3.04 17.68
CA ALA A 160 34.37 4.08 16.95
C ALA A 160 33.38 3.51 15.90
N SER A 161 33.27 2.18 15.77
CA SER A 161 32.29 1.57 14.87
C SER A 161 30.86 1.82 15.37
N GLY A 162 29.87 1.87 14.47
CA GLY A 162 28.45 2.02 14.87
C GLY A 162 27.98 0.93 15.86
N ARG A 163 28.56 -0.27 15.79
CA ARG A 163 28.32 -1.38 16.71
C ARG A 163 28.80 -1.09 18.15
N ALA A 164 29.83 -0.25 18.30
CA ALA A 164 30.38 0.13 19.60
C ALA A 164 29.42 0.99 20.43
N ALA A 165 28.43 1.64 19.79
CA ALA A 165 27.44 2.44 20.50
C ALA A 165 26.69 1.64 21.57
N ALA A 166 26.41 0.35 21.31
CA ALA A 166 25.77 -0.54 22.27
C ALA A 166 26.66 -0.85 23.51
N PHE A 167 27.98 -0.77 23.38
CA PHE A 167 28.90 -0.95 24.51
C PHE A 167 28.96 0.29 25.40
N TRP A 168 29.04 1.48 24.79
CA TRP A 168 29.13 2.77 25.50
C TRP A 168 27.82 3.18 26.18
N HIS A 169 26.67 2.67 25.70
CA HIS A 169 25.36 2.93 26.27
C HIS A 169 24.67 1.66 26.80
N PRO A 170 25.20 1.02 27.86
CA PRO A 170 24.72 -0.29 28.34
C PRO A 170 23.24 -0.28 28.74
N LEU A 171 22.75 0.84 29.32
CA LEU A 171 21.34 1.00 29.69
C LEU A 171 20.41 1.02 28.47
N ARG A 172 20.85 1.59 27.34
CA ARG A 172 20.08 1.57 26.07
C ARG A 172 20.03 0.16 25.52
N THR A 173 21.17 -0.54 25.49
CA THR A 173 21.27 -1.94 25.05
C THR A 173 20.35 -2.88 25.82
N TRP A 174 20.22 -2.69 27.14
CA TRP A 174 19.27 -3.47 27.95
C TRP A 174 17.81 -3.18 27.62
N ARG A 175 17.47 -1.91 27.34
CA ARG A 175 16.13 -1.51 26.92
C ARG A 175 15.80 -2.08 25.54
N ASP A 176 16.74 -2.00 24.60
CA ASP A 176 16.57 -2.44 23.21
C ASP A 176 16.45 -3.97 23.09
N ALA A 177 17.17 -4.71 23.94
CA ALA A 177 16.99 -6.16 24.05
C ALA A 177 15.58 -6.59 24.49
N ARG A 178 14.86 -5.74 25.21
CA ARG A 178 13.47 -5.99 25.63
C ARG A 178 12.44 -5.34 24.72
N ALA A 179 12.87 -4.53 23.74
CA ALA A 179 11.96 -3.88 22.82
C ALA A 179 11.21 -4.92 21.97
N PRO A 180 9.92 -4.69 21.65
CA PRO A 180 9.16 -5.60 20.81
C PRO A 180 9.66 -5.55 19.35
N VAL A 181 9.54 -6.68 18.66
CA VAL A 181 9.77 -6.76 17.21
C VAL A 181 8.60 -6.07 16.51
N ARG A 182 8.89 -5.04 15.72
CA ARG A 182 7.87 -4.35 14.91
C ARG A 182 7.98 -4.78 13.46
N LEU A 183 6.85 -5.22 12.91
CA LEU A 183 6.67 -5.51 11.49
C LEU A 183 5.57 -4.58 10.99
N VAL A 184 5.83 -3.85 9.92
CA VAL A 184 4.88 -2.96 9.26
C VAL A 184 4.93 -3.26 7.76
N VAL A 185 3.78 -3.27 7.10
CA VAL A 185 3.66 -3.39 5.65
C VAL A 185 3.12 -2.08 5.08
N ASP A 186 3.58 -1.71 3.88
CA ASP A 186 3.12 -0.51 3.17
C ASP A 186 1.62 -0.57 2.83
N ARG A 187 1.13 -1.76 2.47
CA ARG A 187 -0.27 -2.03 2.16
C ARG A 187 -0.68 -3.42 2.66
N ARG A 188 -1.95 -3.58 3.04
CA ARG A 188 -2.52 -4.86 3.47
C ARG A 188 -3.30 -5.60 2.39
N THR A 189 -3.59 -4.93 1.28
CA THR A 189 -4.34 -5.50 0.17
C THR A 189 -3.54 -5.30 -1.11
N VAL A 190 -3.33 -6.39 -1.86
CA VAL A 190 -2.59 -6.40 -3.13
C VAL A 190 -3.37 -7.13 -4.20
N ARG A 191 -3.14 -6.77 -5.47
CA ARG A 191 -3.63 -7.59 -6.58
C ARG A 191 -2.84 -8.89 -6.64
N ARG A 192 -3.43 -9.92 -7.26
CA ARG A 192 -2.74 -11.16 -7.61
C ARG A 192 -1.46 -10.85 -8.41
N GLY A 193 -0.35 -11.49 -8.04
CA GLY A 193 0.99 -11.25 -8.60
C GLY A 193 1.68 -9.98 -8.06
N GLY A 194 1.00 -9.18 -7.23
CA GLY A 194 1.54 -7.98 -6.62
C GLY A 194 2.62 -8.25 -5.57
N SER A 195 3.15 -7.18 -5.00
CA SER A 195 4.15 -7.25 -3.92
C SER A 195 3.86 -6.23 -2.83
N VAL A 196 4.35 -6.51 -1.62
CA VAL A 196 4.33 -5.60 -0.48
C VAL A 196 5.74 -5.34 0.00
N THR A 197 5.93 -4.17 0.62
CA THR A 197 7.19 -3.80 1.25
C THR A 197 7.04 -3.97 2.76
N ALA A 198 7.73 -4.98 3.31
CA ALA A 198 7.78 -5.26 4.73
C ALA A 198 8.95 -4.50 5.38
N THR A 199 8.63 -3.57 6.27
CA THR A 199 9.60 -2.85 7.10
C THR A 199 9.64 -3.51 8.47
N ILE A 200 10.81 -4.04 8.82
CA ILE A 200 11.03 -4.76 10.08
C ILE A 200 12.01 -3.95 10.92
N THR A 201 11.64 -3.73 12.18
CA THR A 201 12.47 -3.03 13.17
C THR A 201 12.66 -3.92 14.39
N VAL A 202 13.91 -4.26 14.67
CA VAL A 202 14.34 -5.06 15.81
C VAL A 202 15.53 -4.39 16.49
N PRO A 203 15.29 -3.54 17.51
CA PRO A 203 16.36 -2.89 18.25
C PRO A 203 17.30 -3.92 18.87
N GLY A 204 18.61 -3.64 18.76
CA GLY A 204 19.67 -4.46 19.35
C GLY A 204 19.86 -5.84 18.72
N ALA A 205 19.29 -6.10 17.54
CA ALA A 205 19.52 -7.34 16.79
C ALA A 205 20.25 -7.07 15.47
N THR A 206 21.05 -8.03 15.03
CA THR A 206 21.76 -7.97 13.74
C THR A 206 21.10 -8.83 12.66
N ARG A 207 20.21 -9.74 13.06
CA ARG A 207 19.49 -10.64 12.16
C ARG A 207 18.05 -10.80 12.63
N VAL A 208 17.16 -10.97 11.67
CA VAL A 208 15.74 -11.28 11.90
C VAL A 208 15.29 -12.36 10.94
N THR A 209 14.43 -13.26 11.40
CA THR A 209 13.77 -14.23 10.53
C THR A 209 12.39 -13.69 10.18
N LEU A 210 12.18 -13.45 8.89
CA LEU A 210 10.85 -13.19 8.35
C LEU A 210 10.21 -14.55 8.02
N TRP A 211 9.05 -14.79 8.63
CA TRP A 211 8.21 -15.94 8.39
C TRP A 211 7.07 -15.56 7.46
N THR A 212 6.88 -16.36 6.43
CA THR A 212 5.81 -16.20 5.44
C THR A 212 5.00 -17.49 5.37
N ARG A 213 3.67 -17.39 5.31
CA ARG A 213 2.79 -18.55 5.20
C ARG A 213 1.61 -18.26 4.29
N GLY A 214 1.40 -19.08 3.26
CA GLY A 214 0.17 -19.12 2.47
C GLY A 214 -0.94 -19.94 3.17
N PRO A 215 -2.19 -19.87 2.70
CA PRO A 215 -3.29 -20.60 3.29
C PRO A 215 -3.08 -22.11 3.07
N GLY A 216 -3.08 -22.90 4.13
CA GLY A 216 -2.82 -24.35 4.07
C GLY A 216 -1.34 -24.74 3.95
N GLU A 217 -0.41 -23.78 3.89
CA GLU A 217 1.02 -24.05 3.83
C GLU A 217 1.70 -23.99 5.21
N ALA A 218 2.87 -24.64 5.32
CA ALA A 218 3.76 -24.47 6.47
C ALA A 218 4.47 -23.11 6.43
N TRP A 219 4.85 -22.60 7.60
CA TRP A 219 5.64 -21.38 7.73
C TRP A 219 7.02 -21.55 7.07
N ARG A 220 7.34 -20.67 6.12
CA ARG A 220 8.67 -20.60 5.48
C ARG A 220 9.50 -19.52 6.15
N ALA A 221 10.71 -19.86 6.55
CA ALA A 221 11.66 -18.94 7.19
C ALA A 221 12.59 -18.32 6.15
N ARG A 222 12.78 -16.99 6.23
CA ARG A 222 13.82 -16.27 5.51
C ARG A 222 14.64 -15.44 6.48
N LEU A 223 15.95 -15.68 6.52
CA LEU A 223 16.87 -14.92 7.37
C LEU A 223 17.26 -13.61 6.66
N LEU A 224 17.11 -12.49 7.35
CA LEU A 224 17.45 -11.15 6.87
C LEU A 224 18.49 -10.52 7.81
N SER A 225 19.45 -9.80 7.23
CA SER A 225 20.43 -8.99 7.96
C SER A 225 19.84 -7.61 8.24
N LEU A 226 20.04 -7.11 9.45
CA LEU A 226 19.62 -5.77 9.88
C LEU A 226 20.78 -4.79 9.75
N ASP A 227 20.46 -3.50 9.58
CA ASP A 227 21.45 -2.42 9.64
C ASP A 227 21.94 -2.17 11.09
N ALA A 228 22.76 -1.13 11.27
CA ALA A 228 23.33 -0.77 12.57
C ALA A 228 22.27 -0.37 13.62
N ASP A 229 21.12 0.14 13.16
CA ASP A 229 20.02 0.62 13.98
C ASP A 229 18.95 -0.47 14.20
N GLY A 230 19.10 -1.63 13.57
CA GLY A 230 18.18 -2.76 13.70
C GLY A 230 16.99 -2.68 12.75
N HIS A 231 17.11 -2.01 11.61
CA HIS A 231 16.08 -1.91 10.59
C HIS A 231 16.44 -2.74 9.34
N VAL A 232 15.41 -3.23 8.66
CA VAL A 232 15.50 -3.81 7.31
C VAL A 232 14.20 -3.57 6.55
N VAL A 233 14.34 -3.25 5.27
CA VAL A 233 13.23 -3.17 4.32
C VAL A 233 13.35 -4.35 3.37
N HIS A 234 12.27 -5.12 3.25
CA HIS A 234 12.25 -6.32 2.42
C HIS A 234 11.02 -6.34 1.51
N HIS A 235 11.23 -6.60 0.22
CA HIS A 235 10.14 -6.78 -0.74
C HIS A 235 9.65 -8.23 -0.73
N VAL A 236 8.36 -8.41 -0.52
CA VAL A 236 7.69 -9.71 -0.48
C VAL A 236 6.74 -9.79 -1.68
N GLY A 237 7.07 -10.67 -2.63
CA GLY A 237 6.26 -10.96 -3.82
C GLY A 237 7.01 -11.83 -4.82
N PRO A 238 6.36 -12.28 -5.90
CA PRO A 238 4.94 -12.09 -6.22
C PRO A 238 4.00 -12.84 -5.27
N ILE A 239 2.85 -12.23 -4.94
CA ILE A 239 1.85 -12.78 -4.02
C ILE A 239 0.63 -13.28 -4.82
N GLU A 240 0.42 -14.60 -4.82
CA GLU A 240 -0.67 -15.25 -5.57
C GLU A 240 -1.92 -15.55 -4.74
N SER A 241 -1.76 -15.65 -3.42
CA SER A 241 -2.83 -15.94 -2.46
C SER A 241 -2.57 -15.21 -1.14
N ASP A 242 -3.59 -15.13 -0.29
CA ASP A 242 -3.51 -14.47 1.02
C ASP A 242 -2.26 -14.90 1.80
N LEU A 243 -1.46 -13.94 2.25
CA LEU A 243 -0.16 -14.21 2.84
C LEU A 243 -0.12 -13.73 4.28
N TYR A 244 0.29 -14.63 5.18
CA TYR A 244 0.55 -14.30 6.57
C TYR A 244 2.03 -14.03 6.80
N LEU A 245 2.33 -12.91 7.46
CA LEU A 245 3.67 -12.44 7.73
C LEU A 245 3.92 -12.33 9.24
N LYS A 246 5.08 -12.79 9.68
CA LYS A 246 5.54 -12.65 11.07
C LYS A 246 7.05 -12.48 11.12
N ALA A 247 7.56 -11.54 11.92
CA ALA A 247 8.99 -11.39 12.13
C ALA A 247 9.39 -11.94 13.51
N ALA A 248 10.54 -12.61 13.60
CA ALA A 248 11.06 -13.15 14.86
C ALA A 248 12.57 -13.00 14.99
N SER A 249 13.05 -12.67 16.20
CA SER A 249 14.48 -12.56 16.51
C SER A 249 14.74 -12.83 18.00
N GLY A 250 15.63 -13.78 18.30
CA GLY A 250 16.11 -14.05 19.66
C GLY A 250 14.99 -14.37 20.67
N GLY A 251 13.97 -15.13 20.27
CA GLY A 251 12.81 -15.48 21.11
C GLY A 251 11.69 -14.43 21.12
N ARG A 252 11.90 -13.24 20.55
CA ARG A 252 10.87 -12.21 20.37
C ARG A 252 10.18 -12.38 19.02
N SER A 253 8.89 -12.06 18.93
CA SER A 253 8.18 -12.02 17.65
C SER A 253 7.21 -10.86 17.53
N SER A 254 6.95 -10.42 16.31
CA SER A 254 5.84 -9.51 16.01
C SER A 254 4.49 -10.22 16.12
N GLY A 255 3.43 -9.43 16.11
CA GLY A 255 2.10 -9.92 15.73
C GLY A 255 2.10 -10.43 14.28
N GLU A 256 1.12 -11.27 13.98
CA GLU A 256 0.87 -11.77 12.63
C GLU A 256 0.13 -10.71 11.82
N ILE A 257 0.58 -10.47 10.59
CA ILE A 257 -0.06 -9.57 9.64
C ILE A 257 -0.57 -10.40 8.47
N LYS A 258 -1.87 -10.31 8.21
CA LYS A 258 -2.48 -10.84 7.00
C LYS A 258 -2.39 -9.81 5.88
N VAL A 259 -1.92 -10.25 4.72
CA VAL A 259 -1.97 -9.53 3.46
C VAL A 259 -3.00 -10.22 2.57
N ASP A 260 -4.07 -9.52 2.25
CA ASP A 260 -5.18 -10.03 1.46
C ASP A 260 -4.91 -9.82 -0.04
N VAL A 261 -5.19 -10.85 -0.84
CA VAL A 261 -5.12 -10.73 -2.30
C VAL A 261 -6.49 -10.35 -2.83
N ALA A 262 -6.64 -9.11 -3.28
CA ALA A 262 -7.84 -8.65 -3.95
C ALA A 262 -7.96 -9.29 -5.33
N LEU A 263 -9.08 -9.97 -5.55
CA LEU A 263 -9.49 -10.44 -6.86
C LEU A 263 -10.12 -9.26 -7.62
N PRO A 264 -9.85 -9.13 -8.92
CA PRO A 264 -10.52 -8.13 -9.74
C PRO A 264 -12.05 -8.36 -9.77
N ALA A 265 -12.79 -7.27 -9.83
CA ALA A 265 -14.23 -7.33 -10.01
C ALA A 265 -14.55 -7.73 -11.46
N PHE A 266 -15.65 -8.44 -11.69
CA PHE A 266 -16.13 -8.74 -13.04
C PHE A 266 -17.65 -8.69 -13.09
N LEU A 267 -18.19 -8.40 -14.28
CA LEU A 267 -19.62 -8.50 -14.57
C LEU A 267 -19.91 -9.91 -15.10
N ALA A 268 -20.82 -10.60 -14.44
CA ALA A 268 -21.32 -11.92 -14.78
C ALA A 268 -22.77 -11.85 -15.28
N ASP A 269 -23.13 -12.76 -16.17
CA ASP A 269 -24.50 -12.94 -16.66
C ASP A 269 -25.15 -11.66 -17.20
N LEU A 270 -24.37 -10.83 -17.91
CA LEU A 270 -24.90 -9.63 -18.55
C LEU A 270 -25.84 -10.02 -19.70
N GLY A 271 -27.14 -9.92 -19.43
CA GLY A 271 -28.21 -10.16 -20.38
C GLY A 271 -28.80 -8.85 -20.89
N LEU A 272 -28.95 -8.75 -22.20
CA LEU A 272 -29.66 -7.67 -22.86
C LEU A 272 -30.84 -8.22 -23.65
N THR A 273 -31.98 -7.55 -23.58
CA THR A 273 -33.19 -7.94 -24.32
C THR A 273 -33.84 -6.72 -24.94
N ALA A 274 -34.05 -6.75 -26.26
CA ALA A 274 -34.85 -5.78 -26.98
C ALA A 274 -36.32 -6.14 -26.87
N ARG A 275 -37.10 -5.23 -26.28
CA ARG A 275 -38.56 -5.26 -26.31
C ARG A 275 -39.06 -4.28 -27.36
N PHE A 276 -39.58 -4.83 -28.45
CA PHE A 276 -40.09 -4.04 -29.56
C PHE A 276 -41.41 -3.36 -29.20
N PRO A 277 -41.73 -2.21 -29.83
CA PRO A 277 -43.07 -1.62 -29.75
C PRO A 277 -44.15 -2.63 -30.13
N SER A 278 -45.27 -2.62 -29.40
CA SER A 278 -46.33 -3.62 -29.54
C SER A 278 -46.99 -3.63 -30.92
N TYR A 279 -47.04 -2.48 -31.62
CA TYR A 279 -47.65 -2.36 -32.95
C TYR A 279 -46.85 -3.11 -34.03
N LEU A 280 -45.56 -3.39 -33.80
CA LEU A 280 -44.73 -4.18 -34.71
C LEU A 280 -45.02 -5.69 -34.64
N GLY A 281 -45.74 -6.15 -33.61
CA GLY A 281 -46.07 -7.57 -33.44
C GLY A 281 -44.86 -8.50 -33.23
N ARG A 282 -43.67 -7.96 -32.92
CA ARG A 282 -42.43 -8.74 -32.70
C ARG A 282 -42.28 -9.17 -31.25
N SER A 283 -41.79 -10.40 -31.05
CA SER A 283 -41.42 -10.92 -29.72
C SER A 283 -40.12 -10.31 -29.22
N ASP A 284 -39.93 -10.29 -27.90
CA ASP A 284 -38.68 -9.85 -27.26
C ASP A 284 -37.48 -10.67 -27.80
N GLU A 285 -36.39 -10.00 -28.16
CA GLU A 285 -35.18 -10.62 -28.74
C GLU A 285 -33.93 -10.37 -27.87
N PRO A 286 -33.07 -11.37 -27.62
CA PRO A 286 -31.83 -11.16 -26.91
C PRO A 286 -30.83 -10.35 -27.75
N LEU A 287 -30.12 -9.41 -27.12
CA LEU A 287 -29.06 -8.63 -27.74
C LEU A 287 -27.70 -9.16 -27.30
N LEU A 288 -26.76 -9.22 -28.25
CA LEU A 288 -25.37 -9.57 -27.97
C LEU A 288 -24.55 -8.30 -27.73
N VAL A 289 -23.74 -8.34 -26.69
CA VAL A 289 -22.79 -7.28 -26.37
C VAL A 289 -21.53 -7.51 -27.20
N GLY A 290 -21.02 -6.48 -27.86
CA GLY A 290 -19.88 -6.62 -28.77
C GLY A 290 -19.74 -5.49 -29.79
N GLY A 291 -18.91 -5.75 -30.80
CA GLY A 291 -18.60 -4.79 -31.86
C GLY A 291 -19.58 -4.77 -33.03
N ASP A 292 -20.57 -5.66 -33.05
CA ASP A 292 -21.52 -5.76 -34.16
C ASP A 292 -22.62 -4.70 -34.05
N VAL A 293 -22.93 -4.06 -35.18
CA VAL A 293 -23.99 -3.05 -35.26
C VAL A 293 -25.35 -3.75 -35.27
N ILE A 294 -26.19 -3.45 -34.29
CA ILE A 294 -27.52 -4.02 -34.15
C ILE A 294 -28.57 -2.98 -34.59
N PRO A 295 -29.34 -3.23 -35.66
CA PRO A 295 -30.43 -2.36 -36.06
C PRO A 295 -31.63 -2.55 -35.12
N LEU A 296 -32.06 -1.47 -34.47
CA LEU A 296 -33.23 -1.45 -33.58
C LEU A 296 -34.28 -0.46 -34.13
N PRO A 297 -35.55 -0.88 -34.30
CA PRO A 297 -36.63 0.03 -34.60
C PRO A 297 -36.75 1.14 -33.55
N ALA A 298 -37.08 2.36 -33.98
CA ALA A 298 -37.32 3.47 -33.07
C ALA A 298 -38.39 3.11 -32.02
N GLY A 299 -38.14 3.47 -30.76
CA GLY A 299 -39.05 3.12 -29.64
C GLY A 299 -38.82 1.74 -29.01
N THR A 300 -37.86 0.95 -29.51
CA THR A 300 -37.45 -0.31 -28.87
C THR A 300 -36.90 -0.03 -27.46
N THR A 301 -37.40 -0.76 -26.46
CA THR A 301 -36.89 -0.68 -25.08
C THR A 301 -35.81 -1.74 -24.87
N VAL A 302 -34.61 -1.31 -24.48
CA VAL A 302 -33.52 -2.23 -24.11
C VAL A 302 -33.61 -2.51 -22.61
N LEU A 303 -33.85 -3.78 -22.26
CA LEU A 303 -33.79 -4.28 -20.90
C LEU A 303 -32.38 -4.79 -20.63
N THR A 304 -31.79 -4.37 -19.52
CA THR A 304 -30.48 -4.82 -19.05
C THR A 304 -30.64 -5.54 -17.72
N SER A 305 -30.07 -6.72 -17.61
CA SER A 305 -29.90 -7.45 -16.36
C SER A 305 -28.49 -7.99 -16.25
N GLY A 306 -27.95 -8.07 -15.04
CA GLY A 306 -26.62 -8.63 -14.83
C GLY A 306 -26.27 -8.72 -13.36
N THR A 307 -25.15 -9.38 -13.08
CA THR A 307 -24.60 -9.50 -11.73
C THR A 307 -23.12 -9.15 -11.73
N ALA A 308 -22.59 -8.71 -10.60
CA ALA A 308 -21.17 -8.43 -10.40
C ALA A 308 -20.62 -9.33 -9.30
N SER A 309 -19.32 -9.64 -9.35
CA SER A 309 -18.66 -10.39 -8.29
C SER A 309 -18.52 -9.61 -6.97
N VAL A 310 -18.67 -8.27 -7.01
CA VAL A 310 -18.59 -7.37 -5.86
C VAL A 310 -19.79 -6.42 -5.81
N PRO A 311 -20.17 -5.89 -4.62
CA PRO A 311 -21.25 -4.92 -4.53
C PRO A 311 -20.91 -3.62 -5.28
N LEU A 312 -21.87 -3.09 -6.00
CA LEU A 312 -21.72 -1.94 -6.89
C LEU A 312 -22.16 -0.64 -6.20
N ALA A 313 -21.44 0.45 -6.48
CA ALA A 313 -21.84 1.83 -6.13
C ALA A 313 -22.73 2.45 -7.22
N GLY A 314 -22.63 1.99 -8.46
CA GLY A 314 -23.44 2.47 -9.57
C GLY A 314 -23.10 1.76 -10.88
N ALA A 315 -24.06 1.73 -11.80
CA ALA A 315 -23.86 1.26 -13.17
C ALA A 315 -24.71 2.10 -14.13
N ALA A 316 -24.22 2.38 -15.33
CA ALA A 316 -24.95 3.15 -16.33
C ALA A 316 -24.47 2.81 -17.76
N TRP A 317 -25.40 2.89 -18.71
CA TRP A 317 -25.06 2.95 -20.12
C TRP A 317 -24.71 4.38 -20.49
N THR A 318 -23.59 4.57 -21.19
CA THR A 318 -23.08 5.89 -21.57
C THR A 318 -22.87 5.99 -23.07
N LEU A 319 -23.26 7.12 -23.65
CA LEU A 319 -23.01 7.47 -25.05
C LEU A 319 -22.72 8.98 -25.13
N ALA A 320 -21.45 9.33 -25.34
CA ALA A 320 -20.98 10.71 -25.31
C ALA A 320 -21.41 11.45 -24.02
N ALA A 321 -22.36 12.38 -24.09
CA ALA A 321 -22.88 13.12 -22.93
C ALA A 321 -24.16 12.50 -22.32
N ARG A 322 -24.71 11.43 -22.91
CA ARG A 322 -25.90 10.75 -22.42
C ARG A 322 -25.52 9.67 -21.42
N VAL A 323 -26.26 9.61 -20.32
CA VAL A 323 -26.08 8.63 -19.25
C VAL A 323 -27.45 8.04 -18.91
N GLU A 324 -27.60 6.74 -19.10
CA GLU A 324 -28.81 5.98 -18.78
C GLU A 324 -28.50 5.10 -17.55
N PRO A 325 -28.89 5.52 -16.33
CA PRO A 325 -28.53 4.84 -15.11
C PRO A 325 -29.26 3.50 -14.96
N LEU A 326 -28.55 2.51 -14.46
CA LEU A 326 -29.10 1.22 -14.05
C LEU A 326 -29.36 1.21 -12.54
N ARG A 327 -30.42 0.52 -12.13
CA ARG A 327 -30.70 0.26 -10.72
C ARG A 327 -29.74 -0.79 -10.21
N VAL A 328 -29.06 -0.46 -9.12
CA VAL A 328 -28.12 -1.36 -8.45
C VAL A 328 -28.72 -1.84 -7.14
N THR A 329 -28.71 -3.16 -6.91
CA THR A 329 -29.12 -3.79 -5.65
C THR A 329 -28.04 -4.78 -5.21
N GLY A 330 -27.12 -4.31 -4.36
CA GLY A 330 -25.95 -5.10 -3.95
C GLY A 330 -25.04 -5.38 -5.14
N THR A 331 -25.03 -6.63 -5.60
CA THR A 331 -24.26 -7.09 -6.76
C THR A 331 -25.06 -7.10 -8.07
N ARG A 332 -26.38 -6.91 -8.02
CA ARG A 332 -27.25 -7.03 -9.20
C ARG A 332 -27.48 -5.67 -9.86
N ILE A 333 -27.48 -5.66 -11.19
CA ILE A 333 -27.85 -4.52 -12.02
C ILE A 333 -29.12 -4.84 -12.80
N GLU A 334 -30.05 -3.89 -12.82
CA GLU A 334 -31.26 -3.97 -13.64
C GLU A 334 -31.61 -2.58 -14.16
N GLY A 335 -32.02 -2.48 -15.41
CA GLY A 335 -32.51 -1.22 -15.93
C GLY A 335 -33.18 -1.37 -17.28
N ARG A 336 -33.80 -0.27 -17.69
CA ARG A 336 -34.43 -0.15 -19.00
C ARG A 336 -34.20 1.24 -19.54
N PHE A 337 -33.94 1.32 -20.83
CA PHE A 337 -33.83 2.60 -21.53
C PHE A 337 -34.30 2.44 -22.98
N ILE A 338 -34.65 3.55 -23.62
CA ILE A 338 -35.07 3.60 -25.01
C ILE A 338 -34.03 4.40 -25.77
N PRO A 339 -33.13 3.77 -26.54
CA PRO A 339 -32.13 4.50 -27.30
C PRO A 339 -32.80 5.37 -28.37
N THR A 340 -32.52 6.67 -28.35
CA THR A 340 -33.03 7.66 -29.31
C THR A 340 -31.99 8.09 -30.33
N VAL A 341 -30.73 7.70 -30.13
CA VAL A 341 -29.59 8.07 -30.96
C VAL A 341 -28.77 6.82 -31.26
N SER A 342 -28.38 6.67 -32.52
CA SER A 342 -27.46 5.62 -32.97
C SER A 342 -26.05 5.88 -32.44
N GLY A 343 -25.34 4.83 -32.05
CA GLY A 343 -23.97 4.92 -31.57
C GLY A 343 -23.55 3.76 -30.67
N THR A 344 -22.31 3.82 -30.18
CA THR A 344 -21.72 2.83 -29.29
C THR A 344 -22.00 3.18 -27.84
N TRP A 345 -22.96 2.49 -27.24
CA TRP A 345 -23.25 2.58 -25.82
C TRP A 345 -22.24 1.74 -25.04
N ARG A 346 -21.69 2.27 -23.96
CA ARG A 346 -20.74 1.58 -23.07
C ARG A 346 -21.30 1.40 -21.68
N LEU A 347 -21.19 0.19 -21.14
CA LEU A 347 -21.62 -0.09 -19.78
C LEU A 347 -20.51 0.24 -18.79
N GLU A 348 -20.65 1.36 -18.08
CA GLU A 348 -19.75 1.74 -17.01
C GLU A 348 -20.30 1.27 -15.66
N ALA A 349 -19.51 0.48 -14.94
CA ALA A 349 -19.83 0.00 -13.59
C ALA A 349 -18.77 0.46 -12.59
N ARG A 350 -19.21 0.89 -11.41
CA ARG A 350 -18.35 1.28 -10.30
C ARG A 350 -18.63 0.39 -9.11
N SER A 351 -17.57 -0.23 -8.58
CA SER A 351 -17.62 -1.03 -7.36
C SER A 351 -17.72 -0.13 -6.12
N SER A 352 -18.31 -0.66 -5.06
CA SER A 352 -18.45 0.04 -3.78
C SER A 352 -17.15 0.11 -2.98
N ASP A 353 -16.26 -0.87 -3.18
CA ASP A 353 -14.94 -0.97 -2.56
C ASP A 353 -13.83 -0.28 -3.38
N GLY A 354 -14.17 0.25 -4.57
CA GLY A 354 -13.23 0.88 -5.49
C GLY A 354 -12.35 -0.12 -6.27
N SER A 355 -12.63 -1.42 -6.18
CA SER A 355 -11.97 -2.44 -6.97
C SER A 355 -12.23 -2.22 -8.47
N PRO A 356 -11.20 -2.19 -9.33
CA PRO A 356 -11.39 -2.07 -10.77
C PRO A 356 -12.04 -3.33 -11.34
N PHE A 357 -12.80 -3.15 -12.42
CA PHE A 357 -13.31 -4.27 -13.21
C PHE A 357 -12.22 -4.82 -14.14
N GLU A 358 -12.14 -6.14 -14.25
CA GLU A 358 -11.33 -6.85 -15.24
C GLU A 358 -12.17 -7.17 -16.49
N GLY A 359 -11.49 -7.21 -17.64
CA GLY A 359 -12.10 -7.45 -18.94
C GLY A 359 -12.33 -6.18 -19.75
N ALA A 360 -12.80 -6.36 -20.99
CA ALA A 360 -13.22 -5.25 -21.84
C ALA A 360 -14.55 -4.68 -21.33
N THR A 361 -14.69 -3.36 -21.40
CA THR A 361 -15.97 -2.70 -21.12
C THR A 361 -17.03 -3.20 -22.10
N PRO A 362 -18.19 -3.71 -21.64
CA PRO A 362 -19.23 -4.16 -22.54
C PRO A 362 -19.75 -3.02 -23.41
N GLU A 363 -19.74 -3.22 -24.73
CA GLU A 363 -20.19 -2.24 -25.73
C GLU A 363 -21.43 -2.75 -26.48
N LEU A 364 -22.37 -1.85 -26.76
CA LEU A 364 -23.57 -2.12 -27.54
C LEU A 364 -23.66 -1.10 -28.68
N GLN A 365 -23.39 -1.53 -29.92
CA GLN A 365 -23.50 -0.68 -31.10
C GLN A 365 -24.92 -0.69 -31.65
N VAL A 366 -25.64 0.42 -31.48
CA VAL A 366 -27.05 0.53 -31.87
C VAL A 366 -27.19 1.40 -33.11
N LEU A 367 -27.94 0.92 -34.11
CA LEU A 367 -28.44 1.71 -35.22
C LEU A 367 -29.96 1.86 -35.10
N ILE A 368 -30.44 3.06 -34.81
CA ILE A 368 -31.88 3.34 -34.75
C ILE A 368 -32.45 3.44 -36.16
N VAL A 369 -33.44 2.60 -36.45
CA VAL A 369 -34.18 2.59 -37.72
C VAL A 369 -35.52 3.32 -37.50
N PRO A 370 -35.73 4.50 -38.10
CA PRO A 370 -37.00 5.20 -38.04
C PRO A 370 -38.11 4.40 -38.72
N ASP A 371 -39.33 4.65 -38.28
CA ASP A 371 -40.54 4.07 -38.87
C ASP A 371 -40.86 4.73 -40.23
N SER A 372 -41.46 3.97 -41.14
CA SER A 372 -41.83 4.45 -42.47
C SER A 372 -43.20 5.12 -42.44
N ALA A 373 -43.39 6.18 -43.23
CA ALA A 373 -44.74 6.72 -43.42
C ALA A 373 -45.49 5.95 -44.51
N PRO A 374 -46.83 5.82 -44.43
CA PRO A 374 -47.61 5.18 -45.47
C PRO A 374 -47.40 5.81 -46.84
N VAL A 375 -47.38 4.99 -47.89
CA VAL A 375 -47.32 5.45 -49.27
C VAL A 375 -48.70 5.37 -49.89
N VAL A 376 -49.22 6.52 -50.36
CA VAL A 376 -50.56 6.64 -50.95
C VAL A 376 -50.47 7.06 -52.41
N THR A 377 -51.13 6.33 -53.29
CA THR A 377 -51.31 6.70 -54.70
C THR A 377 -52.79 6.67 -55.06
N VAL A 378 -53.18 7.45 -56.08
CA VAL A 378 -54.57 7.54 -56.56
C VAL A 378 -54.63 7.11 -58.02
N PRO A 379 -54.68 5.80 -58.33
CA PRO A 379 -54.68 5.31 -59.71
C PRO A 379 -55.89 5.75 -60.52
N VAL A 380 -57.05 5.94 -59.88
CA VAL A 380 -58.29 6.39 -60.55
C VAL A 380 -58.78 7.66 -59.87
N PRO A 381 -58.92 8.77 -60.62
CA PRO A 381 -58.79 8.91 -62.08
C PRO A 381 -57.34 8.99 -62.59
N GLY A 382 -56.33 9.03 -61.71
CA GLY A 382 -54.90 8.99 -62.08
C GLY A 382 -54.34 10.27 -62.72
N ARG A 383 -55.21 11.22 -63.10
CA ARG A 383 -54.86 12.52 -63.67
C ARG A 383 -55.99 13.54 -63.43
N ASP A 384 -55.69 14.79 -63.71
CA ASP A 384 -56.67 15.87 -63.71
C ASP A 384 -57.79 15.57 -64.73
N THR A 385 -59.05 15.74 -64.32
CA THR A 385 -60.23 15.42 -65.13
C THR A 385 -61.38 16.37 -64.80
N THR A 386 -62.35 16.52 -65.69
CA THR A 386 -63.62 17.19 -65.38
C THR A 386 -64.51 16.29 -64.51
N LEU A 387 -65.26 16.87 -63.58
CA LEU A 387 -66.28 16.17 -62.83
C LEU A 387 -67.43 15.77 -63.76
N PRO A 388 -68.03 14.57 -63.56
CA PRO A 388 -69.23 14.17 -64.28
C PRO A 388 -70.42 15.07 -63.88
N ILE A 389 -71.47 15.08 -64.72
CA ILE A 389 -72.71 15.84 -64.48
C ILE A 389 -73.41 15.42 -63.17
N SER A 390 -73.23 14.15 -62.77
CA SER A 390 -73.72 13.63 -61.48
C SER A 390 -73.00 14.21 -60.27
N LEU A 391 -71.89 14.95 -60.45
CA LEU A 391 -71.02 15.46 -59.38
C LEU A 391 -70.46 14.39 -58.42
N HIS A 392 -70.70 13.11 -58.70
CA HIS A 392 -70.14 11.98 -58.00
C HIS A 392 -68.98 11.42 -58.80
N GLN A 393 -67.78 11.39 -58.22
CA GLN A 393 -66.66 10.74 -58.86
C GLN A 393 -66.12 9.55 -58.05
N GLN A 394 -66.04 8.41 -58.73
CA GLN A 394 -65.25 7.27 -58.32
C GLN A 394 -63.77 7.63 -58.14
N LEU A 395 -63.21 7.19 -57.03
CA LEU A 395 -61.81 7.31 -56.69
C LEU A 395 -61.30 5.94 -56.25
N VAL A 396 -60.11 5.57 -56.70
CA VAL A 396 -59.40 4.38 -56.19
C VAL A 396 -58.10 4.87 -55.58
N ALA A 397 -57.86 4.48 -54.33
CA ALA A 397 -56.60 4.73 -53.62
C ALA A 397 -55.87 3.41 -53.40
N ASP A 398 -54.58 3.34 -53.77
CA ASP A 398 -53.67 2.25 -53.40
C ASP A 398 -52.75 2.78 -52.30
N VAL A 399 -52.87 2.19 -51.12
CA VAL A 399 -52.16 2.57 -49.89
C VAL A 399 -51.31 1.39 -49.46
N ARG A 400 -50.06 1.65 -49.08
CA ARG A 400 -49.12 0.65 -48.59
C ARG A 400 -48.40 1.15 -47.35
N ASP A 401 -48.19 0.26 -46.40
CA ASP A 401 -47.48 0.52 -45.17
C ASP A 401 -46.84 -0.78 -44.67
N ASP A 402 -45.71 -0.70 -43.98
CA ASP A 402 -44.98 -1.86 -43.43
C ASP A 402 -45.56 -2.36 -42.10
N HIS A 403 -46.38 -1.56 -41.43
CA HIS A 403 -46.97 -1.90 -40.13
C HIS A 403 -48.51 -1.81 -40.09
N GLY A 404 -49.14 -1.28 -41.13
CA GLY A 404 -50.57 -1.35 -41.39
C GLY A 404 -51.27 0.01 -41.31
N ILE A 405 -52.48 0.09 -41.87
CA ILE A 405 -53.19 1.35 -42.08
C ILE A 405 -54.32 1.50 -41.04
N SER A 406 -54.33 2.58 -40.26
CA SER A 406 -55.37 2.83 -39.26
C SER A 406 -56.52 3.70 -39.78
N ARG A 407 -56.24 4.64 -40.68
CA ARG A 407 -57.22 5.56 -41.25
C ARG A 407 -56.85 5.97 -42.66
N LEU A 408 -57.86 6.06 -43.52
CA LEU A 408 -57.74 6.63 -44.85
C LEU A 408 -58.78 7.72 -45.04
N SER A 409 -58.39 8.86 -45.60
CA SER A 409 -59.32 9.96 -45.84
C SER A 409 -59.05 10.66 -47.16
N VAL A 410 -60.14 11.03 -47.85
CA VAL A 410 -60.10 11.93 -48.99
C VAL A 410 -60.30 13.35 -48.48
N VAL A 411 -59.31 14.20 -48.71
CA VAL A 411 -59.40 15.63 -48.38
C VAL A 411 -59.61 16.39 -49.68
N SER A 412 -60.69 17.16 -49.74
CA SER A 412 -61.08 17.91 -50.94
C SER A 412 -61.48 19.33 -50.61
N TRP A 413 -61.11 20.29 -51.46
CA TRP A 413 -61.44 21.70 -51.29
C TRP A 413 -61.69 22.38 -52.63
N ARG A 414 -62.54 23.40 -52.61
CA ARG A 414 -62.85 24.21 -53.78
C ARG A 414 -61.82 25.33 -53.96
N VAL A 415 -61.48 25.61 -55.20
CA VAL A 415 -60.72 26.79 -55.62
C VAL A 415 -61.57 27.54 -56.63
N SER A 416 -61.96 28.77 -56.34
CA SER A 416 -62.78 29.57 -57.26
C SER A 416 -61.99 29.96 -58.51
N ARG A 417 -62.69 30.39 -59.56
CA ARG A 417 -62.05 31.04 -60.73
C ARG A 417 -61.16 32.24 -60.36
N THR A 418 -61.49 32.95 -59.28
CA THR A 418 -60.71 34.08 -58.75
C THR A 418 -59.56 33.67 -57.82
N GLY A 419 -59.33 32.37 -57.64
CA GLY A 419 -58.27 31.81 -56.80
C GLY A 419 -58.61 31.74 -55.31
N ARG A 420 -59.84 32.04 -54.88
CA ARG A 420 -60.25 31.91 -53.47
C ARG A 420 -60.35 30.43 -53.11
N ILE A 421 -59.67 30.05 -52.04
CA ILE A 421 -59.65 28.68 -51.50
C ILE A 421 -60.81 28.55 -50.50
N GLY A 422 -61.66 27.55 -50.70
CA GLY A 422 -62.73 27.18 -49.78
C GLY A 422 -62.25 26.25 -48.66
N GLU A 423 -63.14 25.96 -47.71
CA GLU A 423 -62.86 25.03 -46.62
C GLU A 423 -62.59 23.62 -47.15
N ALA A 424 -61.63 22.92 -46.52
CA ALA A 424 -61.30 21.54 -46.85
C ALA A 424 -62.24 20.59 -46.11
N VAL A 425 -62.89 19.72 -46.86
CA VAL A 425 -63.76 18.67 -46.32
C VAL A 425 -63.01 17.35 -46.36
N ARG A 426 -63.10 16.61 -45.25
CA ARG A 426 -62.47 15.31 -45.08
C ARG A 426 -63.54 14.22 -45.03
N GLU A 427 -63.46 13.29 -45.97
CA GLU A 427 -64.33 12.12 -46.05
C GLU A 427 -63.51 10.86 -45.74
N SER A 428 -63.91 10.09 -44.74
CA SER A 428 -63.23 8.85 -44.36
C SER A 428 -63.55 7.74 -45.36
N LEU A 429 -62.54 6.97 -45.75
CA LEU A 429 -62.68 5.73 -46.50
C LEU A 429 -62.53 4.54 -45.54
N ASP A 430 -63.33 3.49 -45.74
CA ASP A 430 -63.26 2.30 -44.90
C ASP A 430 -61.98 1.51 -45.21
N VAL A 431 -61.20 1.25 -44.16
CA VAL A 431 -59.96 0.47 -44.17
C VAL A 431 -59.98 -0.59 -43.07
N THR A 432 -61.16 -0.97 -42.58
CA THR A 432 -61.29 -2.01 -41.56
C THR A 432 -60.83 -3.37 -42.09
N GLY A 433 -59.92 -4.03 -41.35
CA GLY A 433 -59.43 -5.37 -41.68
C GLY A 433 -58.43 -5.44 -42.84
N VAL A 434 -57.88 -4.29 -43.26
CA VAL A 434 -56.91 -4.24 -44.35
C VAL A 434 -55.50 -4.26 -43.77
N GLY A 435 -54.64 -5.16 -44.26
CA GLY A 435 -53.26 -5.32 -43.81
C GLY A 435 -52.31 -4.28 -44.42
N ASP A 436 -51.08 -4.70 -44.74
CA ASP A 436 -49.95 -3.89 -45.23
C ASP A 436 -50.21 -3.16 -46.57
N ARG A 437 -51.24 -3.58 -47.31
CA ARG A 437 -51.67 -2.92 -48.55
C ARG A 437 -53.18 -2.94 -48.70
N ALA A 438 -53.73 -1.79 -49.06
CA ALA A 438 -55.16 -1.58 -49.30
C ALA A 438 -55.39 -0.97 -50.69
N ILE A 439 -56.31 -1.54 -51.47
CA ILE A 439 -56.89 -0.87 -52.63
C ILE A 439 -58.33 -0.53 -52.28
N VAL A 440 -58.58 0.74 -51.98
CA VAL A 440 -59.87 1.22 -51.48
C VAL A 440 -60.60 1.97 -52.58
N GLN A 441 -61.85 1.57 -52.83
CA GLN A 441 -62.74 2.26 -53.75
C GLN A 441 -63.62 3.22 -52.95
N GLY A 442 -63.58 4.50 -53.31
CA GLY A 442 -64.37 5.56 -52.71
C GLY A 442 -65.19 6.30 -53.75
N ARG A 443 -66.17 7.06 -53.28
CA ARG A 443 -66.92 8.02 -54.08
C ARG A 443 -66.76 9.39 -53.45
N LEU A 444 -66.18 10.32 -54.21
CA LEU A 444 -66.15 11.74 -53.87
C LEU A 444 -67.51 12.35 -54.26
N ASP A 445 -68.22 12.89 -53.28
CA ASP A 445 -69.47 13.60 -53.50
C ASP A 445 -69.25 15.12 -53.55
N ALA A 446 -69.44 15.70 -54.74
CA ALA A 446 -69.29 17.13 -54.97
C ALA A 446 -70.61 17.92 -55.00
N GLU A 447 -71.77 17.29 -54.80
CA GLU A 447 -73.09 17.94 -54.94
C GLU A 447 -73.26 19.15 -54.01
N HIS A 448 -72.90 18.98 -52.74
CA HIS A 448 -73.08 19.98 -51.70
C HIS A 448 -71.87 20.91 -51.54
N ARG A 449 -70.97 20.95 -52.55
CA ARG A 449 -69.69 21.70 -52.48
C ARG A 449 -69.75 23.11 -53.07
N GLY A 450 -70.94 23.55 -53.52
CA GLY A 450 -71.16 24.91 -54.02
C GLY A 450 -70.27 25.28 -55.21
N LEU A 451 -69.98 24.31 -56.09
CA LEU A 451 -69.15 24.50 -57.27
C LEU A 451 -69.92 25.31 -58.32
N LEU A 452 -69.32 26.43 -58.77
CA LEU A 452 -69.80 27.22 -59.90
C LEU A 452 -69.03 26.85 -61.18
N PRO A 453 -69.58 27.12 -62.37
CA PRO A 453 -68.85 26.97 -63.62
C PRO A 453 -67.52 27.73 -63.61
N GLY A 454 -66.41 27.02 -63.89
CA GLY A 454 -65.04 27.56 -63.86
C GLY A 454 -64.30 27.41 -62.53
N ASP A 455 -64.94 26.86 -61.49
CA ASP A 455 -64.24 26.50 -60.24
C ASP A 455 -63.42 25.22 -60.41
N THR A 456 -62.53 24.92 -59.48
CA THR A 456 -61.74 23.67 -59.46
C THR A 456 -61.84 23.02 -58.09
N LEU A 457 -62.32 21.78 -58.04
CA LEU A 457 -62.21 20.92 -56.87
C LEU A 457 -60.83 20.27 -56.87
N ARG A 458 -60.02 20.52 -55.84
CA ARG A 458 -58.74 19.85 -55.61
C ARG A 458 -58.92 18.78 -54.55
N LEU A 459 -58.18 17.69 -54.69
CA LEU A 459 -58.17 16.63 -53.69
C LEU A 459 -56.77 16.03 -53.52
N TYR A 460 -56.54 15.46 -52.34
CA TYR A 460 -55.52 14.45 -52.09
C TYR A 460 -56.12 13.36 -51.18
N VAL A 461 -55.45 12.22 -51.13
CA VAL A 461 -55.76 11.16 -50.19
C VAL A 461 -54.66 11.11 -49.14
N GLU A 462 -55.03 11.03 -47.88
CA GLU A 462 -54.10 10.85 -46.77
C GLU A 462 -54.37 9.54 -46.03
N ALA A 463 -53.30 8.86 -45.66
CA ALA A 463 -53.33 7.65 -44.84
C ALA A 463 -52.56 7.89 -43.54
N LEU A 464 -53.04 7.27 -42.47
CA LEU A 464 -52.39 7.18 -41.17
C LEU A 464 -52.03 5.72 -40.90
N ASP A 465 -50.82 5.48 -40.39
CA ASP A 465 -50.39 4.16 -39.92
C ASP A 465 -50.97 3.83 -38.54
N ASN A 466 -50.59 2.69 -37.97
CA ASN A 466 -50.96 2.24 -36.63
C ASN A 466 -49.94 2.62 -35.54
N ALA A 467 -48.95 3.47 -35.83
CA ALA A 467 -47.93 3.86 -34.86
C ALA A 467 -48.55 4.69 -33.71
N PRO A 468 -47.94 4.69 -32.50
CA PRO A 468 -48.46 5.46 -31.36
C PRO A 468 -48.58 6.96 -31.62
N THR A 469 -47.65 7.50 -32.40
CA THR A 469 -47.76 8.82 -33.04
C THR A 469 -47.88 8.57 -34.53
N PRO A 470 -49.10 8.62 -35.11
CA PRO A 470 -49.31 8.13 -36.46
C PRO A 470 -48.51 8.91 -37.50
N HIS A 471 -47.81 8.22 -38.39
CA HIS A 471 -47.19 8.85 -39.55
C HIS A 471 -48.23 9.09 -40.64
N VAL A 472 -48.05 10.18 -41.38
CA VAL A 472 -49.01 10.63 -42.40
C VAL A 472 -48.41 10.42 -43.79
N GLY A 473 -49.04 9.55 -44.57
CA GLY A 473 -48.82 9.43 -46.01
C GLY A 473 -49.77 10.32 -46.79
N ARG A 474 -49.31 11.03 -47.83
CA ARG A 474 -50.18 11.81 -48.74
C ARG A 474 -49.91 11.50 -50.20
N SER A 475 -50.97 11.44 -51.00
CA SER A 475 -50.85 11.37 -52.46
C SER A 475 -50.61 12.74 -53.10
N SER A 476 -50.27 12.74 -54.39
CA SER A 476 -50.22 13.96 -55.20
C SER A 476 -51.59 14.64 -55.28
N VAL A 477 -51.58 15.98 -55.34
CA VAL A 477 -52.80 16.78 -55.45
C VAL A 477 -53.33 16.73 -56.87
N HIS A 478 -54.58 16.31 -57.03
CA HIS A 478 -55.28 16.26 -58.33
C HIS A 478 -56.32 17.38 -58.43
N ARG A 479 -56.50 17.96 -59.63
CA ARG A 479 -57.45 19.04 -59.94
C ARG A 479 -58.64 18.53 -60.75
N ARG A 480 -59.83 19.04 -60.47
CA ARG A 480 -61.03 18.78 -61.26
C ARG A 480 -61.93 19.98 -61.47
N GLY A 481 -62.27 20.29 -62.72
CA GLY A 481 -63.22 21.35 -63.09
C GLY A 481 -64.66 20.82 -63.22
N PRO A 482 -65.69 21.68 -63.10
CA PRO A 482 -67.08 21.30 -63.34
C PRO A 482 -67.32 20.93 -64.82
N PRO A 483 -68.40 20.19 -65.13
CA PRO A 483 -68.78 19.89 -66.49
C PRO A 483 -69.22 21.17 -67.23
N HIS A 484 -68.78 21.32 -68.48
CA HIS A 484 -69.31 22.35 -69.38
C HIS A 484 -70.70 21.91 -69.85
N ARG A 485 -71.75 22.70 -69.55
CA ARG A 485 -73.03 22.58 -70.27
C ARG A 485 -72.84 23.20 -71.66
N GLN A 486 -73.07 22.42 -72.72
CA GLN A 486 -73.31 22.95 -74.06
C GLN A 486 -74.77 23.40 -74.17
#